data_AF-A0A7J2MEH1-F1
#
_entry.id   AF-A0A7J2MEH1-F1
#
_cell.length_a   1.000
_cell.length_b   1.000
_cell.length_c   1.000
_cell.angle_alpha   90.00
_cell.angle_beta   90.00
_cell.angle_gamma   90.00
#
_symmetry.space_group_name_H-M   'P 1'
#
loop_
_entity.id
_entity.type
_entity.pdbx_description
1 polymer ?
#
loop_
_entity_poly.entity_id
_entity_poly.type
_entity_poly.pdbx_seq_one_letter_code
_entity_poly.pdbx_strand_id
1 'polypeptide(L)'
;MGDFLFAARSCLGFLTTIPVGISMEGLAALGKRLYLFPVIGAVIGLLIGGISYLFGSVLPPEAASVMIIASLYYLTGINHLDGLSDFGDGFVAHGSREKKIGAMRDVSLGIGGVVFCVIAVLGLFATMSGILGRDTAGAGYQ
;
A
#
# COMPACT_ATOMS: atom_id res chain seq x y z
N MET A 1 18.65 -20.83 8.73
CA MET A 1 18.87 -19.37 8.62
C MET A 1 18.68 -18.86 7.19
N GLY A 2 19.26 -19.51 6.17
CA GLY A 2 19.15 -19.11 4.76
C GLY A 2 17.71 -18.94 4.27
N ASP A 3 16.84 -19.94 4.50
CA ASP A 3 15.44 -19.90 4.05
C ASP A 3 14.62 -18.75 4.65
N PHE A 4 14.92 -18.34 5.88
CA PHE A 4 14.23 -17.24 6.55
C PHE A 4 14.64 -15.90 5.94
N LEU A 5 15.95 -15.66 5.80
CA LEU A 5 16.47 -14.44 5.18
C LEU A 5 16.03 -14.33 3.72
N PHE A 6 15.96 -15.46 3.02
CA PHE A 6 15.47 -15.53 1.66
C PHE A 6 13.98 -15.15 1.57
N ALA A 7 13.12 -15.70 2.46
CA ALA A 7 11.71 -15.32 2.52
C ALA A 7 11.51 -13.85 2.94
N ALA A 8 12.30 -13.33 3.89
CA ALA A 8 12.24 -11.94 4.31
C ALA A 8 12.63 -10.98 3.18
N ARG A 9 13.67 -11.31 2.42
CA ARG A 9 14.09 -10.60 1.22
C ARG A 9 12.97 -10.60 0.16
N SER A 10 12.34 -11.74 -0.10
CA SER A 10 11.20 -11.81 -1.01
C SER A 10 9.99 -11.04 -0.50
N CYS A 11 9.75 -11.00 0.81
CA CYS A 11 8.69 -10.20 1.42
C CYS A 11 8.93 -8.71 1.19
N LEU A 12 10.16 -8.24 1.43
CA LEU A 12 10.54 -6.85 1.21
C LEU A 12 10.35 -6.45 -0.26
N GLY A 13 10.80 -7.30 -1.19
CA GLY A 13 10.62 -7.03 -2.62
C GLY A 13 9.16 -7.14 -3.09
N PHE A 14 8.32 -7.94 -2.43
CA PHE A 14 6.90 -8.02 -2.78
C PHE A 14 6.11 -6.80 -2.27
N LEU A 15 6.47 -6.27 -1.10
CA LEU A 15 5.81 -5.12 -0.48
C LEU A 15 6.41 -3.77 -0.89
N THR A 16 7.56 -3.74 -1.58
CA THR A 16 8.26 -2.50 -1.94
C THR A 16 8.87 -2.55 -3.35
N THR A 17 9.24 -1.38 -3.90
CA THR A 17 9.98 -1.24 -5.15
C THR A 17 11.47 -1.54 -5.05
N ILE A 18 11.98 -1.87 -3.84
CA ILE A 18 13.40 -2.05 -3.61
C ILE A 18 13.87 -3.28 -4.42
N PRO A 19 14.86 -3.12 -5.33
CA PRO A 19 15.31 -4.19 -6.21
C PRO A 19 16.17 -5.20 -5.44
N VAL A 20 15.49 -6.10 -4.74
CA VAL A 20 16.11 -7.17 -3.96
C VAL A 20 16.17 -8.47 -4.76
N GLY A 21 16.05 -8.48 -6.08
CA GLY A 21 16.18 -9.69 -6.92
C GLY A 21 15.33 -10.88 -6.43
N ILE A 22 14.01 -10.78 -6.62
CA ILE A 22 13.04 -11.81 -6.23
C ILE A 22 13.11 -12.99 -7.21
N SER A 23 12.98 -14.21 -6.71
CA SER A 23 12.81 -15.42 -7.54
C SER A 23 11.50 -16.13 -7.19
N MET A 24 11.06 -17.05 -8.06
CA MET A 24 9.86 -17.86 -7.82
C MET A 24 10.00 -18.77 -6.59
N GLU A 25 11.21 -19.29 -6.33
CA GLU A 25 11.52 -20.05 -5.13
C GLU A 25 11.39 -19.17 -3.86
N GLY A 26 11.79 -17.90 -3.97
CA GLY A 26 11.66 -16.92 -2.90
C GLY A 26 10.21 -16.59 -2.57
N LEU A 27 9.37 -16.41 -3.60
CA LEU A 27 7.92 -16.23 -3.42
C LEU A 27 7.27 -17.48 -2.82
N ALA A 28 7.68 -18.68 -3.22
CA ALA A 28 7.20 -19.92 -2.60
C ALA A 28 7.62 -20.04 -1.12
N ALA A 29 8.85 -19.62 -0.79
CA ALA A 29 9.34 -19.59 0.59
C ALA A 29 8.61 -18.54 1.44
N LEU A 30 8.23 -17.41 0.84
CA LEU A 30 7.40 -16.36 1.43
C LEU A 30 5.96 -16.84 1.68
N GLY A 31 5.36 -17.57 0.73
CA GLY A 31 4.01 -18.11 0.87
C GLY A 31 3.86 -19.04 2.09
N LYS A 32 4.94 -19.69 2.51
CA LYS A 32 4.99 -20.50 3.75
C LYS A 32 5.20 -19.66 5.03
N ARG A 33 5.46 -18.36 4.90
CA ARG A 33 5.88 -17.44 5.98
C ARG A 33 5.17 -16.08 5.90
N LEU A 34 3.87 -16.10 5.62
CA LEU A 34 3.05 -14.87 5.53
C LEU A 34 3.06 -14.03 6.81
N TYR A 35 3.42 -14.59 7.97
CA TYR A 35 3.64 -13.85 9.21
C TYR A 35 4.76 -12.79 9.11
N LEU A 36 5.59 -12.81 8.05
CA LEU A 36 6.56 -11.76 7.75
C LEU A 36 5.93 -10.47 7.24
N PHE A 37 4.73 -10.52 6.66
CA PHE A 37 4.02 -9.35 6.14
C PHE A 37 3.81 -8.26 7.21
N PRO A 38 3.27 -8.53 8.40
CA PRO A 38 3.12 -7.50 9.42
C PRO A 38 4.47 -6.98 9.93
N VAL A 39 5.52 -7.80 9.95
CA VAL A 39 6.86 -7.37 10.39
C VAL A 39 7.47 -6.38 9.39
N ILE A 40 7.50 -6.73 8.11
CA ILE A 40 8.01 -5.85 7.05
C ILE A 40 7.08 -4.64 6.85
N GLY A 41 5.77 -4.85 6.98
CA GLY A 41 4.78 -3.78 6.97
C GLY A 41 4.99 -2.77 8.10
N ALA A 42 5.38 -3.21 9.30
CA ALA A 42 5.74 -2.31 10.40
C ALA A 42 7.01 -1.50 10.07
N VAL A 43 8.00 -2.10 9.41
CA VAL A 43 9.20 -1.37 8.93
C VAL A 43 8.81 -0.30 7.91
N ILE A 44 7.96 -0.63 6.93
CA ILE A 44 7.42 0.34 5.96
C ILE A 44 6.64 1.45 6.70
N GLY A 45 5.80 1.08 7.66
CA GLY A 45 5.02 2.00 8.48
C GLY A 45 5.90 2.96 9.28
N LEU A 46 7.01 2.50 9.85
CA LEU A 46 7.98 3.35 10.53
C LEU A 46 8.67 4.33 9.58
N LEU A 47 9.05 3.88 8.38
CA LEU A 47 9.64 4.75 7.36
C LEU A 47 8.65 5.84 6.94
N ILE A 48 7.41 5.47 6.62
CA ILE A 48 6.36 6.42 6.25
C ILE A 48 5.97 7.32 7.44
N GLY A 49 5.99 6.81 8.66
CA GLY A 49 5.81 7.60 9.87
C GLY A 49 6.89 8.66 10.06
N GLY A 50 8.15 8.34 9.77
CA GLY A 50 9.24 9.32 9.75
C GLY A 50 9.04 10.40 8.68
N ILE A 51 8.59 10.02 7.49
CA ILE A 51 8.22 10.97 6.42
C ILE A 51 7.05 11.86 6.85
N SER A 52 6.05 11.26 7.52
CA SER A 52 4.90 11.98 8.07
C SER A 52 5.32 13.02 9.10
N TYR A 53 6.22 12.66 10.02
CA TYR A 53 6.77 13.60 10.99
C TYR A 53 7.50 14.76 10.30
N LEU A 54 8.32 14.48 9.29
CA LEU A 54 9.04 15.51 8.54
C LEU A 54 8.08 16.46 7.82
N PHE A 55 7.16 15.93 7.00
CA PHE A 55 6.24 16.77 6.22
C PHE A 55 5.19 17.47 7.08
N GLY A 56 4.68 16.82 8.12
CA GLY A 56 3.72 17.41 9.06
C GLY A 56 4.28 18.61 9.83
N SER A 57 5.60 18.71 9.97
CA SER A 57 6.26 19.86 10.63
C SER A 57 6.49 21.07 9.70
N VAL A 58 6.40 20.89 8.37
CA VAL A 58 6.77 21.92 7.38
C VAL A 58 5.60 22.33 6.48
N LEU A 59 4.64 21.43 6.25
CA LEU A 59 3.53 21.62 5.31
C LEU A 59 2.18 21.66 6.05
N PRO A 60 1.17 22.33 5.47
CA PRO A 60 -0.21 22.19 5.92
C PRO A 60 -0.68 20.72 5.91
N PRO A 61 -1.61 20.32 6.79
CA PRO A 61 -2.04 18.92 6.93
C PRO A 61 -2.44 18.25 5.62
N GLU A 62 -3.17 18.96 4.75
CA GLU A 62 -3.64 18.45 3.47
C GLU A 62 -2.46 18.20 2.51
N ALA A 63 -1.54 19.16 2.40
CA ALA A 63 -0.37 19.04 1.53
C ALA A 63 0.58 17.93 2.03
N ALA A 64 0.82 17.87 3.34
CA ALA A 64 1.60 16.79 3.96
C ALA A 64 0.98 15.41 3.67
N SER A 65 -0.35 15.29 3.79
CA SER A 65 -1.07 14.03 3.52
C SER A 65 -0.88 13.53 2.09
N VAL A 66 -0.95 14.43 1.09
CA VAL A 66 -0.69 14.06 -0.31
C VAL A 66 0.75 13.55 -0.47
N MET A 67 1.73 14.23 0.13
CA MET A 67 3.14 13.84 0.04
C MET A 67 3.43 12.51 0.73
N ILE A 68 2.78 12.24 1.87
CA ILE A 68 2.88 10.96 2.59
C ILE A 68 2.32 9.82 1.74
N ILE A 69 1.13 10.00 1.15
CA ILE A 69 0.48 8.99 0.30
C ILE A 69 1.31 8.75 -0.97
N ALA A 70 1.83 9.81 -1.60
CA ALA A 70 2.72 9.69 -2.74
C ALA A 70 3.99 8.90 -2.38
N SER A 71 4.57 9.16 -1.20
CA SER A 71 5.75 8.44 -0.71
C SER A 71 5.44 6.96 -0.43
N LEU A 72 4.28 6.65 0.13
CA LEU A 72 3.82 5.28 0.35
C LEU A 72 3.70 4.52 -0.97
N TYR A 73 3.05 5.10 -1.97
CA TYR A 73 2.88 4.44 -3.27
C TYR A 73 4.18 4.36 -4.08
N TYR A 74 5.06 5.36 -3.97
CA TYR A 74 6.39 5.29 -4.55
C TYR A 74 7.21 4.14 -3.94
N LEU A 75 7.18 4.00 -2.61
CA LEU A 75 7.89 2.94 -1.91
C LEU A 75 7.30 1.55 -2.18
N THR A 76 5.97 1.42 -2.22
CA THR A 76 5.28 0.14 -2.43
C THR A 76 5.12 -0.26 -3.90
N GLY A 77 5.33 0.69 -4.81
CA GLY A 77 5.31 0.43 -6.26
C GLY A 77 3.92 0.21 -6.84
N ILE A 78 2.88 0.66 -6.14
CA ILE A 78 1.47 0.59 -6.58
C ILE A 78 0.94 -0.85 -6.73
N ASN A 79 1.76 -1.89 -6.58
CA ASN A 79 1.37 -3.30 -6.69
C ASN A 79 0.14 -3.68 -5.82
N HIS A 80 0.03 -3.10 -4.62
CA HIS A 80 -1.13 -3.30 -3.75
C HIS A 80 -2.40 -2.60 -4.25
N LEU A 81 -2.24 -1.40 -4.81
CA LEU A 81 -3.35 -0.63 -5.36
C LEU A 81 -3.83 -1.25 -6.69
N ASP A 82 -2.91 -1.80 -7.48
CA ASP A 82 -3.20 -2.58 -8.69
C ASP A 82 -4.04 -3.83 -8.37
N GLY A 83 -3.59 -4.65 -7.41
CA GLY A 83 -4.38 -5.80 -6.95
C GLY A 83 -5.74 -5.41 -6.34
N LEU A 84 -5.86 -4.23 -5.72
CA LEU A 84 -7.14 -3.69 -5.27
C LEU A 84 -8.03 -3.27 -6.45
N SER A 85 -7.44 -2.72 -7.50
CA SER A 85 -8.12 -2.38 -8.74
C SER A 85 -8.69 -3.61 -9.43
N ASP A 86 -7.84 -4.64 -9.65
CA ASP A 86 -8.25 -5.92 -10.22
C ASP A 86 -9.38 -6.54 -9.41
N PHE A 87 -9.24 -6.54 -8.07
CA PHE A 87 -10.29 -7.02 -7.19
C PHE A 87 -11.59 -6.24 -7.36
N GLY A 88 -11.54 -4.91 -7.47
CA GLY A 88 -12.71 -4.07 -7.68
C GLY A 88 -13.45 -4.42 -8.98
N ASP A 89 -12.72 -4.63 -10.08
CA ASP A 89 -13.31 -5.02 -11.36
C ASP A 89 -13.92 -6.42 -11.32
N GLY A 90 -13.24 -7.39 -10.70
CA GLY A 90 -13.77 -8.72 -10.46
C GLY A 90 -14.99 -8.73 -9.52
N PHE A 91 -15.03 -7.82 -8.54
CA PHE A 91 -16.10 -7.72 -7.55
C PHE A 91 -17.41 -7.21 -8.18
N VAL A 92 -17.32 -6.20 -9.04
CA VAL A 92 -18.48 -5.58 -9.72
C VAL A 92 -18.94 -6.41 -10.93
N ALA A 93 -18.09 -7.27 -11.48
CA ALA A 93 -18.46 -8.15 -12.58
C ALA A 93 -19.60 -9.12 -12.21
N HIS A 94 -20.68 -9.12 -12.99
CA HIS A 94 -21.83 -10.01 -12.81
C HIS A 94 -21.73 -11.24 -13.71
N GLY A 95 -22.09 -12.41 -13.18
CA GLY A 95 -22.16 -13.67 -13.91
C GLY A 95 -21.32 -14.78 -13.27
N SER A 96 -20.77 -15.66 -14.11
CA SER A 96 -19.99 -16.81 -13.67
C SER A 96 -18.63 -16.42 -13.09
N ARG A 97 -17.99 -17.38 -12.41
CA ARG A 97 -16.64 -17.21 -11.85
C ARG A 97 -15.61 -16.85 -12.92
N GLU A 98 -15.73 -17.44 -14.10
CA GLU A 98 -14.83 -17.23 -15.24
C GLU A 98 -14.90 -15.78 -15.70
N LYS A 99 -16.10 -15.19 -15.71
CA LYS A 99 -16.28 -13.78 -16.09
C LYS A 99 -15.69 -12.82 -15.06
N LYS A 100 -15.83 -13.12 -13.76
CA LYS A 100 -15.20 -12.34 -12.68
C LYS A 100 -13.67 -12.39 -12.76
N ILE A 101 -13.10 -13.58 -12.95
CA ILE A 101 -11.65 -13.75 -13.13
C ILE A 101 -11.17 -13.07 -14.42
N GLY A 102 -11.98 -13.11 -15.48
CA GLY A 102 -11.71 -12.39 -16.72
C GLY A 102 -11.59 -10.89 -16.51
N ALA A 103 -12.48 -10.29 -15.70
CA ALA A 103 -12.41 -8.87 -15.36
C ALA A 103 -11.13 -8.51 -14.57
N MET A 104 -10.69 -9.36 -13.64
CA MET A 104 -9.43 -9.17 -12.90
C MET A 104 -8.16 -9.30 -13.76
N ARG A 105 -8.27 -9.80 -14.99
CA ARG A 105 -7.14 -10.02 -15.92
C ARG A 105 -7.18 -9.06 -17.11
N ASP A 106 -8.19 -8.20 -17.17
CA ASP A 106 -8.26 -7.18 -18.19
C ASP A 106 -7.14 -6.17 -17.95
N VAL A 107 -6.46 -5.77 -19.01
CA VAL A 107 -5.44 -4.71 -18.95
C VAL A 107 -6.07 -3.32 -18.87
N SER A 108 -7.37 -3.24 -19.15
CA SER A 108 -8.16 -2.02 -19.10
C SER A 108 -8.67 -1.79 -17.68
N LEU A 109 -8.51 -0.56 -17.19
CA LEU A 109 -9.04 -0.16 -15.89
C LEU A 109 -10.56 -0.04 -15.95
N GLY A 110 -11.28 -0.87 -15.20
CA GLY A 110 -12.74 -0.80 -15.11
C GLY A 110 -13.25 0.14 -14.01
N ILE A 111 -14.55 0.42 -14.03
CA ILE A 111 -15.20 1.32 -13.06
C ILE A 111 -15.11 0.74 -11.64
N GLY A 112 -15.14 -0.58 -11.49
CA GLY A 112 -15.02 -1.24 -10.19
C GLY A 112 -13.65 -0.94 -9.56
N GLY A 113 -12.58 -1.14 -10.32
CA GLY A 113 -11.21 -0.83 -9.91
C GLY A 113 -11.03 0.63 -9.58
N VAL A 114 -11.54 1.55 -10.40
CA VAL A 114 -11.52 3.00 -10.14
C VAL A 114 -12.17 3.33 -8.79
N VAL A 115 -13.39 2.86 -8.55
CA VAL A 115 -14.12 3.19 -7.32
C VAL A 115 -13.38 2.69 -6.08
N PHE A 116 -12.86 1.47 -6.12
CA PHE A 116 -12.10 0.91 -5.01
C PHE A 116 -10.80 1.68 -4.75
N CYS A 117 -10.05 2.03 -5.80
CA CYS A 117 -8.86 2.86 -5.69
C CYS A 117 -9.17 4.24 -5.11
N VAL A 118 -10.23 4.90 -5.60
CA VAL A 118 -10.66 6.22 -5.12
C VAL A 118 -11.03 6.16 -3.65
N ILE A 119 -11.83 5.18 -3.21
CA ILE A 119 -12.19 5.03 -1.80
C ILE A 119 -10.95 4.81 -0.93
N ALA A 120 -10.00 3.98 -1.36
CA ALA A 120 -8.77 3.73 -0.61
C ALA A 120 -7.89 4.99 -0.49
N VAL A 121 -7.66 5.69 -1.59
CA VAL A 121 -6.83 6.91 -1.61
C VAL A 121 -7.48 8.04 -0.82
N LEU A 122 -8.79 8.26 -0.99
CA LEU A 122 -9.52 9.28 -0.24
C LEU A 122 -9.59 8.95 1.26
N GLY A 123 -9.78 7.68 1.61
CA GLY A 123 -9.76 7.23 2.99
C GLY A 123 -8.40 7.48 3.66
N LEU A 124 -7.31 7.17 2.96
CA LEU A 124 -5.95 7.49 3.41
C LEU A 124 -5.77 9.00 3.59
N PHE A 125 -6.19 9.81 2.61
CA PHE A 125 -6.07 11.27 2.67
C PHE A 125 -6.85 11.86 3.85
N ALA A 126 -8.12 11.49 4.01
CA ALA A 126 -8.96 11.95 5.09
C ALA A 126 -8.39 11.57 6.46
N THR A 127 -7.85 10.36 6.59
CA THR A 127 -7.25 9.88 7.84
C THR A 127 -5.96 10.63 8.17
N MET A 128 -5.04 10.78 7.19
CA MET A 128 -3.77 11.48 7.40
C MET A 128 -3.99 12.96 7.72
N SER A 129 -4.86 13.63 6.96
CA SER A 129 -5.15 15.05 7.18
C SER A 129 -5.81 15.28 8.53
N GLY A 130 -6.73 14.38 8.92
CA GLY A 130 -7.38 14.44 10.23
C GLY A 130 -6.44 14.19 11.42
N ILE A 131 -5.43 13.32 11.27
CA ILE A 131 -4.42 13.09 12.31
C ILE A 131 -3.51 14.32 12.42
N LEU A 132 -2.91 14.76 11.31
CA LEU A 132 -2.00 15.90 11.30
C LEU A 132 -2.66 17.20 11.74
N GLY A 133 -3.93 17.42 11.38
CA GLY A 133 -4.69 18.60 11.80
C GLY A 133 -5.04 18.61 13.30
N ARG A 134 -5.15 17.44 13.94
CA ARG A 134 -5.32 17.36 15.40
C ARG A 134 -4.01 17.66 16.12
N ASP A 135 -2.89 17.18 15.59
CA ASP A 135 -1.57 17.41 16.18
C ASP A 135 -1.20 18.90 16.17
N THR A 136 -1.53 19.64 15.09
CA THR A 136 -1.32 21.10 15.02
C THR A 136 -2.25 21.86 15.97
N ALA A 137 -3.51 21.43 16.10
CA ALA A 137 -4.46 22.06 17.03
C ALA A 137 -4.08 21.83 18.50
N GLY A 138 -3.50 20.68 18.84
CA GLY A 138 -2.98 20.38 20.18
C GLY A 138 -1.69 21.12 20.53
N ALA A 139 -0.84 21.42 19.53
CA ALA A 139 0.39 22.18 19.72
C ALA A 139 0.19 23.69 19.95
N GLY A 140 -0.97 24.25 19.56
CA GLY A 140 -1.32 25.66 19.76
C GLY A 140 -1.88 26.02 21.14
N TYR A 141 -1.96 25.06 22.07
CA TYR A 141 -2.51 25.21 23.43
C TYR A 141 -1.45 25.00 24.53
N GLN A 142 -0.18 25.32 24.24
CA GLN A 142 0.89 25.45 25.24
C GLN A 142 1.51 26.84 25.20
#